data_AF-A0A1I3BHF9-F1
#
_entry.id   AF-A0A1I3BHF9-F1
#
_cell.length_a   1.000
_cell.length_b   1.000
_cell.length_c   1.000
_cell.angle_alpha   90.00
_cell.angle_beta   90.00
_cell.angle_gamma   90.00
#
_symmetry.space_group_name_H-M   'P 1'
#
loop_
_entity.id
_entity.type
_entity.pdbx_description
1 polymer ?
#
loop_
_entity_poly.entity_id
_entity_poly.type
_entity_poly.pdbx_seq_one_letter_code
_entity_poly.pdbx_strand_id
1 'polypeptide(L)'
;MIGLMKSMATTMKHALDGSTFTVEYPEDAPDVSPRFRGVHKFSQERCIWCRQCENVCPNDTIQIVQDDQRNGEQYNLHIGQCIYCRLCEEVCPVDAILLTQNFEFTADSKDEFVYNKEQLKNVPWYKGIDPLESRNPDRGAWIGEGDGEVDYQ
;
A
#
# COMPACT_ATOMS: atom_id res chain seq x y z
N MET A 1 -39.92 -0.75 -30.09
CA MET A 1 -40.22 0.60 -29.55
C MET A 1 -40.24 0.64 -28.02
N ILE A 2 -40.94 -0.27 -27.33
CA ILE A 2 -41.02 -0.28 -25.85
C ILE A 2 -39.64 -0.34 -25.15
N GLY A 3 -38.70 -1.14 -25.67
CA GLY A 3 -37.34 -1.23 -25.12
C GLY A 3 -36.55 0.09 -25.21
N LEU A 4 -36.69 0.82 -26.33
CA LEU A 4 -36.02 2.10 -26.56
C LEU A 4 -36.54 3.19 -25.60
N MET A 5 -37.86 3.22 -25.37
CA MET A 5 -38.44 4.17 -24.43
C MET A 5 -38.03 3.88 -22.98
N LYS A 6 -37.93 2.60 -22.60
CA LYS A 6 -37.44 2.21 -21.27
C LYS A 6 -35.99 2.62 -21.06
N SER A 7 -35.11 2.42 -22.05
CA SER A 7 -33.70 2.82 -21.92
C SER A 7 -33.56 4.35 -21.80
N MET A 8 -34.27 5.11 -22.64
CA MET A 8 -34.29 6.57 -22.55
C MET A 8 -34.82 7.07 -21.20
N ALA A 9 -35.88 6.45 -20.66
CA ALA A 9 -36.40 6.80 -19.35
C ALA A 9 -35.40 6.53 -18.21
N THR A 10 -34.66 5.41 -18.27
CA THR A 10 -33.60 5.10 -17.31
C THR A 10 -32.45 6.10 -17.39
N THR A 11 -31.99 6.44 -18.60
CA THR A 11 -30.95 7.46 -18.80
C THR A 11 -31.41 8.81 -18.25
N MET A 12 -32.64 9.23 -18.55
CA MET A 12 -33.20 10.49 -18.05
C MET A 12 -33.32 10.49 -16.53
N LYS A 13 -33.71 9.37 -15.91
CA LYS A 13 -33.74 9.24 -14.45
C LYS A 13 -32.36 9.53 -13.83
N HIS A 14 -31.31 8.87 -14.33
CA HIS A 14 -29.96 9.09 -13.79
C HIS A 14 -29.41 10.49 -14.10
N ALA A 15 -29.77 11.08 -15.24
CA ALA A 15 -29.37 12.45 -15.58
C ALA A 15 -30.01 13.50 -14.65
N LEU A 16 -31.22 13.25 -14.16
CA LEU A 16 -31.95 14.16 -13.27
C LEU A 16 -31.70 13.91 -11.78
N ASP A 17 -31.26 12.71 -11.39
CA ASP A 17 -30.97 12.34 -9.99
C ASP A 17 -29.81 13.17 -9.41
N GLY A 18 -28.84 13.55 -10.25
CA GLY A 18 -27.72 14.42 -9.86
C GLY A 18 -26.71 13.79 -8.88
N SER A 19 -27.03 12.65 -8.27
CA SER A 19 -26.11 11.90 -7.43
C SER A 19 -25.03 11.25 -8.29
N THR A 20 -23.77 11.63 -8.04
CA THR A 20 -22.60 11.03 -8.67
C THR A 20 -21.74 10.37 -7.60
N PHE A 21 -21.05 9.29 -7.98
CA PHE A 21 -20.04 8.63 -7.13
C PHE A 21 -18.65 9.23 -7.34
N THR A 22 -18.55 10.36 -8.05
CA THR A 22 -17.29 11.00 -8.40
C THR A 22 -16.77 11.76 -7.19
N VAL A 23 -15.48 11.58 -6.88
CA VAL A 23 -14.76 12.37 -5.87
C VAL A 23 -14.00 13.52 -6.56
N GLU A 24 -13.90 14.67 -5.91
CA GLU A 24 -13.16 15.83 -6.42
C GLU A 24 -11.69 15.71 -6.02
N TYR A 25 -10.93 14.92 -6.79
CA TYR A 25 -9.49 14.75 -6.59
C TYR A 25 -8.72 15.91 -7.25
N PRO A 26 -7.71 16.52 -6.59
CA PRO A 26 -7.01 16.08 -5.37
C PRO A 26 -7.54 16.61 -4.02
N GLU A 27 -8.58 17.45 -4.02
CA GLU A 27 -9.09 18.10 -2.80
C GLU A 27 -9.70 17.10 -1.80
N ASP A 28 -10.40 16.09 -2.31
CA ASP A 28 -10.98 14.98 -1.55
C ASP A 28 -10.37 13.65 -2.00
N ALA A 29 -9.34 13.21 -1.27
CA ALA A 29 -8.66 11.95 -1.55
C ALA A 29 -9.46 10.76 -0.99
N PRO A 30 -9.57 9.65 -1.74
CA PRO A 30 -10.40 8.52 -1.34
C PRO A 30 -9.91 7.89 -0.03
N ASP A 31 -10.83 7.39 0.77
CA ASP A 31 -10.47 6.55 1.90
C ASP A 31 -9.99 5.19 1.40
N VAL A 32 -8.87 4.73 1.96
CA VAL A 32 -8.25 3.45 1.64
C VAL A 32 -8.26 2.56 2.87
N SER A 33 -8.34 1.25 2.67
CA SER A 33 -8.34 0.32 3.79
C SER A 33 -7.01 0.42 4.57
N PRO A 34 -7.01 0.13 5.88
CA PRO A 34 -5.78 0.02 6.65
C PRO A 34 -4.79 -1.03 6.09
N ARG A 35 -5.26 -1.99 5.28
CA ARG A 35 -4.42 -3.01 4.63
C ARG A 35 -3.92 -2.64 3.23
N PHE A 36 -4.26 -1.45 2.74
CA PHE A 36 -3.83 -1.00 1.41
C PHE A 36 -2.30 -1.09 1.25
N ARG A 37 -1.87 -1.47 0.05
CA ARG A 37 -0.47 -1.75 -0.28
C ARG A 37 0.09 -0.66 -1.18
N GLY A 38 0.64 0.39 -0.57
CA GLY A 38 1.30 1.51 -1.23
C GLY A 38 2.83 1.48 -1.11
N VAL A 39 3.46 2.65 -1.15
CA VAL A 39 4.92 2.79 -1.08
C VAL A 39 5.45 2.28 0.25
N HIS A 40 6.64 1.69 0.23
CA HIS A 40 7.26 1.13 1.41
C HIS A 40 7.85 2.23 2.29
N LYS A 41 7.66 2.14 3.61
CA LYS A 41 8.35 2.95 4.60
C LYS A 41 9.35 2.11 5.38
N PHE A 42 10.58 2.59 5.50
CA PHE A 42 11.67 1.91 6.19
C PHE A 42 11.97 2.54 7.56
N SER A 43 12.23 1.70 8.56
CA SER A 43 12.63 2.10 9.90
C SER A 43 14.02 1.55 10.19
N GLN A 44 15.01 2.43 10.12
CA GLN A 44 16.41 2.07 10.35
C GLN A 44 16.67 1.61 11.79
N GLU A 45 15.99 2.20 12.77
CA GLU A 45 16.14 1.86 14.19
C GLU A 45 15.68 0.42 14.50
N ARG A 46 14.71 -0.09 13.72
CA ARG A 46 14.21 -1.46 13.87
C ARG A 46 14.96 -2.46 13.01
N CYS A 47 15.55 -2.03 11.89
CA CYS A 47 16.20 -2.94 10.96
C CYS A 47 17.45 -3.60 11.57
N ILE A 48 17.45 -4.93 11.63
CA ILE A 48 18.59 -5.74 12.06
C ILE A 48 19.41 -6.30 10.90
N TRP A 49 19.17 -5.82 9.68
CA TRP A 49 19.92 -6.20 8.47
C TRP A 49 19.98 -7.73 8.19
N CYS A 50 18.91 -8.45 8.51
CA CYS A 50 18.84 -9.91 8.35
C CYS A 50 18.62 -10.41 6.91
N ARG A 51 18.35 -9.50 5.97
CA ARG A 51 18.12 -9.77 4.53
C ARG A 51 16.94 -10.70 4.19
N GLN A 52 16.05 -10.98 5.14
CA GLN A 52 14.87 -11.81 4.85
C GLN A 52 13.92 -11.17 3.82
N CYS A 53 13.73 -9.85 3.90
CA CYS A 53 12.90 -9.11 2.94
C CYS A 53 13.48 -9.07 1.53
N GLU A 54 14.81 -9.07 1.40
CA GLU A 54 15.50 -9.20 0.12
C GLU A 54 15.31 -10.61 -0.46
N ASN A 55 15.56 -11.65 0.34
CA ASN A 55 15.47 -13.05 -0.09
C ASN A 55 14.04 -13.49 -0.44
N VAL A 56 13.01 -12.92 0.18
CA VAL A 56 11.61 -13.27 -0.11
C VAL A 56 11.06 -12.50 -1.32
N CYS A 57 11.77 -11.47 -1.80
CA CYS A 57 11.27 -10.61 -2.86
C CYS A 57 11.13 -11.40 -4.17
N PRO A 58 9.91 -11.60 -4.71
CA PRO A 58 9.72 -12.46 -5.89
C PRO A 58 10.26 -11.86 -7.18
N ASN A 59 10.59 -10.55 -7.19
CA ASN A 59 11.10 -9.83 -8.34
C ASN A 59 12.47 -9.20 -8.08
N ASP A 60 13.17 -9.61 -7.01
CA ASP A 60 14.54 -9.15 -6.66
C ASP A 60 14.74 -7.63 -6.65
N THR A 61 13.72 -6.88 -6.23
CA THR A 61 13.71 -5.39 -6.27
C THR A 61 14.37 -4.72 -5.08
N ILE A 62 14.68 -5.49 -4.03
CA ILE A 62 15.32 -5.01 -2.80
C ILE A 62 16.80 -5.38 -2.89
N GLN A 63 17.68 -4.44 -2.56
CA GLN A 63 19.11 -4.69 -2.41
C GLN A 63 19.59 -4.15 -1.07
N ILE A 64 20.21 -5.01 -0.28
CA ILE A 64 20.80 -4.65 1.01
C ILE A 64 22.31 -4.83 0.94
N VAL A 65 23.05 -3.75 1.23
CA VAL A 65 24.51 -3.76 1.29
C VAL A 65 24.94 -3.70 2.75
N GLN A 66 25.81 -4.63 3.14
CA GLN A 66 26.38 -4.72 4.49
C GLN A 66 27.91 -4.70 4.42
N ASP A 67 28.55 -4.21 5.47
CA ASP A 67 29.99 -4.33 5.68
C ASP A 67 30.40 -5.76 6.12
N ASP A 68 31.71 -5.99 6.28
CA ASP A 68 32.26 -7.27 6.74
C ASP A 68 31.79 -7.67 8.16
N GLN A 69 31.36 -6.69 8.95
CA GLN A 69 30.83 -6.87 10.30
C GLN A 69 29.31 -7.06 10.33
N ARG A 70 28.67 -7.12 9.15
CA ARG A 70 27.21 -7.20 8.94
C ARG A 70 26.42 -5.98 9.39
N ASN A 71 27.07 -4.84 9.60
CA ASN A 71 26.37 -3.57 9.73
C ASN A 71 25.84 -3.17 8.34
N GLY A 72 24.56 -2.85 8.24
CA GLY A 72 24.01 -2.42 6.95
C GLY A 72 24.34 -0.96 6.64
N GLU A 73 24.79 -0.75 5.41
CA GLU A 73 25.14 0.55 4.88
C GLU A 73 24.00 1.12 4.03
N GLN A 74 23.41 0.28 3.18
CA GLN A 74 22.42 0.68 2.18
C GLN A 74 21.22 -0.26 2.17
N TYR A 75 20.06 0.34 1.95
CA TYR A 75 18.81 -0.34 1.66
C TYR A 75 18.23 0.35 0.43
N ASN A 76 18.25 -0.33 -0.71
CA ASN A 76 17.75 0.18 -1.97
C ASN A 76 16.53 -0.63 -2.39
N LEU A 77 15.49 0.05 -2.88
CA LEU A 77 14.26 -0.58 -3.36
C LEU A 77 13.86 0.02 -4.70
N HIS A 78 13.77 -0.81 -5.73
CA HIS A 78 13.21 -0.39 -7.01
C HIS A 78 11.68 -0.43 -6.98
N ILE A 79 11.05 0.67 -6.53
CA ILE A 79 9.60 0.79 -6.40
C ILE A 79 8.86 0.68 -7.74
N GLY A 80 9.48 1.06 -8.85
CA GLY A 80 8.92 0.93 -10.20
C GLY A 80 8.87 -0.51 -10.74
N GLN A 81 9.68 -1.42 -10.17
CA GLN A 81 9.65 -2.85 -10.50
C GLN A 81 8.95 -3.68 -9.41
N CYS A 82 8.72 -3.11 -8.23
CA CYS A 82 8.05 -3.79 -7.14
C CYS A 82 6.60 -4.14 -7.54
N ILE A 83 6.15 -5.35 -7.18
CA ILE A 83 4.77 -5.80 -7.43
C ILE A 83 3.85 -5.59 -6.22
N TYR A 84 4.32 -4.91 -5.18
CA TYR A 84 3.52 -4.53 -4.00
C TYR A 84 2.78 -5.71 -3.34
N CYS A 85 3.46 -6.86 -3.23
CA CYS A 85 2.88 -8.10 -2.71
C CYS A 85 2.88 -8.23 -1.17
N ARG A 86 3.51 -7.31 -0.44
CA ARG A 86 3.62 -7.30 1.04
C ARG A 86 4.45 -8.43 1.68
N LEU A 87 5.05 -9.34 0.90
CA LEU A 87 5.91 -10.42 1.45
C LEU A 87 7.09 -9.90 2.28
N CYS A 88 7.71 -8.78 1.86
CA CYS A 88 8.82 -8.16 2.58
C CYS A 88 8.43 -7.65 3.98
N GLU A 89 7.19 -7.20 4.14
CA GLU A 89 6.62 -6.77 5.42
C GLU A 89 6.30 -7.98 6.29
N GLU A 90 5.62 -8.99 5.74
CA GLU A 90 5.21 -10.19 6.48
C GLU A 90 6.41 -10.99 7.03
N VAL A 91 7.48 -11.08 6.23
CA VAL A 91 8.68 -11.82 6.65
C VAL A 91 9.54 -11.02 7.63
N CYS A 92 9.34 -9.71 7.77
CA CYS A 92 10.21 -8.89 8.60
C CYS A 92 9.98 -9.22 10.09
N PRO A 93 10.98 -9.74 10.81
CA PRO A 93 10.78 -10.16 12.20
C PRO A 93 10.63 -9.00 13.20
N VAL A 94 10.93 -7.78 12.76
CA VAL A 94 11.04 -6.55 13.55
C VAL A 94 10.24 -5.40 12.92
N ASP A 95 9.43 -5.71 11.92
CA ASP A 95 8.56 -4.77 11.21
C ASP A 95 9.28 -3.55 10.59
N ALA A 96 10.58 -3.67 10.30
CA ALA A 96 11.41 -2.56 9.84
C ALA A 96 11.05 -2.02 8.45
N ILE A 97 10.35 -2.81 7.63
CA ILE A 97 9.83 -2.38 6.32
C ILE A 97 8.33 -2.65 6.32
N LEU A 98 7.54 -1.63 6.02
CA LEU A 98 6.07 -1.69 6.01
C LEU A 98 5.56 -1.10 4.71
N LEU A 99 4.50 -1.67 4.11
CA LEU A 99 3.79 -0.99 3.05
C LEU A 99 2.85 0.05 3.69
N THR A 100 2.94 1.28 3.21
CA THR A 100 2.08 2.37 3.66
C THR A 100 0.81 2.42 2.82
N GLN A 101 -0.13 3.25 3.24
CA GLN A 101 -1.31 3.56 2.43
C GLN A 101 -1.05 4.66 1.39
N ASN A 102 0.18 5.18 1.32
CA ASN A 102 0.54 6.21 0.34
C ASN A 102 0.68 5.59 -1.06
N PHE A 103 -0.20 6.00 -1.97
CA PHE A 103 -0.20 5.57 -3.38
C PHE A 103 0.22 6.68 -4.35
N GLU A 104 0.40 7.90 -3.86
CA GLU A 104 0.69 9.08 -4.67
C GLU A 104 2.21 9.27 -4.79
N PHE A 105 2.81 8.52 -5.72
CA PHE A 105 4.21 8.64 -6.07
C PHE A 105 4.37 8.60 -7.58
N THR A 106 5.02 9.62 -8.10
CA THR A 106 5.33 9.74 -9.52
C THR A 106 6.79 10.14 -9.65
N ALA A 107 7.39 9.81 -10.79
CA ALA A 107 8.75 10.18 -11.11
C ALA A 107 8.81 10.57 -12.59
N ASP A 108 9.68 11.52 -12.92
CA ASP A 108 9.85 11.99 -14.29
C ASP A 108 10.80 11.09 -15.09
N SER A 109 11.74 10.45 -14.39
CA SER A 109 12.71 9.52 -14.96
C SER A 109 12.61 8.14 -14.33
N LYS A 110 13.16 7.13 -15.03
CA LYS A 110 13.17 5.75 -14.53
C LYS A 110 14.04 5.58 -13.29
N ASP A 111 15.15 6.31 -13.22
CA ASP A 111 16.14 6.18 -12.16
C ASP A 111 15.61 6.69 -10.81
N GLU A 112 14.67 7.62 -10.85
CA GLU A 112 13.96 8.12 -9.66
C GLU A 112 13.06 7.08 -8.98
N PHE A 113 12.71 5.98 -9.67
CA PHE A 113 11.97 4.86 -9.07
C PHE A 113 12.86 3.90 -8.26
N VAL A 114 14.13 4.23 -8.04
CA VAL A 114 15.02 3.52 -7.12
C VAL A 114 15.14 4.35 -5.85
N TYR A 115 14.47 3.89 -4.80
CA TYR A 115 14.47 4.57 -3.51
C TYR A 115 15.60 4.03 -2.65
N ASN A 116 16.43 4.95 -2.13
CA ASN A 116 17.41 4.64 -1.10
C ASN A 116 16.78 4.65 0.30
N LYS A 117 17.56 4.25 1.30
CA LYS A 117 17.11 4.15 2.70
C LYS A 117 16.53 5.45 3.25
N GLU A 118 17.07 6.61 2.87
CA GLU A 118 16.60 7.91 3.38
C GLU A 118 15.26 8.30 2.74
N GLN A 119 15.09 8.04 1.44
CA GLN A 119 13.79 8.22 0.77
C GLN A 119 12.73 7.33 1.41
N LEU A 120 13.04 6.05 1.64
CA LEU A 120 12.12 5.10 2.28
C LEU A 120 11.76 5.49 3.72
N LYS A 121 12.68 6.09 4.50
CA LYS A 121 12.37 6.60 5.85
C LYS A 121 11.38 7.76 5.82
N ASN A 122 11.50 8.60 4.79
CA ASN A 122 10.75 9.85 4.65
C ASN A 122 9.40 9.70 3.93
N VAL A 123 9.03 8.50 3.49
CA VAL A 123 7.70 8.24 2.92
C VAL A 123 6.63 8.63 3.94
N PRO A 124 5.69 9.53 3.61
CA PRO A 124 4.67 9.99 4.54
C PRO A 124 3.64 8.89 4.85
N TRP A 125 3.03 8.98 6.02
CA TRP A 125 1.84 8.19 6.32
C TRP A 125 0.62 8.83 5.66
N TYR A 126 -0.23 8.02 5.02
CA TYR A 126 -1.46 8.52 4.42
C TYR A 126 -2.53 8.71 5.50
N LYS A 127 -3.06 9.93 5.62
CA LYS A 127 -4.09 10.34 6.60
C LYS A 127 -3.81 9.90 8.06
N GLY A 128 -2.54 9.66 8.43
CA GLY A 128 -2.16 9.27 9.80
C GLY A 128 -2.57 7.85 10.23
N ILE A 129 -2.89 6.97 9.28
CA ILE A 129 -3.28 5.58 9.56
C ILE A 129 -2.06 4.78 10.03
N ASP A 130 -2.17 4.04 11.13
CA ASP A 130 -1.15 3.10 11.60
C ASP A 130 -1.27 1.75 10.86
N PRO A 131 -0.28 1.33 10.04
CA PRO A 131 -0.35 0.05 9.35
C PRO A 131 -0.29 -1.16 10.27
N LEU A 132 0.23 -1.02 11.50
CA LEU A 132 0.31 -2.13 12.45
C LEU A 132 -1.07 -2.51 12.99
N GLU A 133 -1.98 -1.56 13.14
CA GLU A 133 -3.37 -1.84 13.53
C GLU A 133 -4.06 -2.75 12.49
N SER A 134 -3.66 -2.66 11.22
CA SER A 134 -4.19 -3.52 10.14
C SER A 134 -3.84 -5.01 10.29
N ARG A 135 -2.86 -5.35 11.14
CA ARG A 135 -2.28 -6.70 11.24
C ARG A 135 -3.11 -7.69 12.07
N ASN A 136 -4.00 -7.20 12.94
CA ASN A 136 -4.89 -8.04 13.74
C ASN A 136 -6.34 -7.92 13.24
N PRO A 137 -6.72 -8.57 12.12
CA PRO A 137 -8.12 -8.70 11.76
C PRO A 137 -8.88 -9.41 12.88
N ASP A 138 -10.11 -8.97 13.13
CA ASP A 138 -11.10 -9.77 13.82
C ASP A 138 -11.45 -11.00 12.96
N ARG A 139 -10.65 -12.07 13.09
CA ARG A 139 -10.90 -13.35 12.40
C ARG A 139 -12.17 -14.03 12.90
N GLY A 140 -12.73 -13.61 14.05
CA GLY A 140 -14.03 -14.05 14.54
C GLY A 140 -15.16 -13.55 13.65
N ALA A 141 -15.02 -12.37 13.04
CA ALA A 141 -16.00 -11.84 12.10
C ALA A 141 -16.21 -12.76 10.89
N TRP A 142 -15.16 -13.46 10.44
CA TRP A 142 -15.21 -14.34 9.27
C TRP A 142 -16.12 -15.55 9.48
N ILE A 143 -16.29 -15.96 10.74
CA ILE A 143 -17.14 -17.08 11.16
C ILE A 143 -18.43 -16.61 11.85
N GLY A 144 -18.71 -15.29 11.86
CA GLY A 144 -19.90 -14.70 12.47
C GLY A 144 -19.86 -14.60 14.01
N GLU A 145 -18.67 -14.71 14.61
CA GLU A 145 -18.46 -14.65 16.07
C GLU A 145 -17.70 -13.39 16.51
N GLY A 146 -17.41 -12.47 15.58
CA GLY A 146 -16.68 -11.23 15.83
C GLY A 146 -17.59 -10.00 15.86
N ASP A 147 -17.08 -8.94 16.48
CA ASP A 147 -17.74 -7.64 16.59
C ASP A 147 -17.39 -6.72 15.40
N GLY A 148 -16.38 -7.08 14.61
CA GLY A 148 -15.90 -6.33 13.45
C GLY A 148 -16.64 -6.62 12.15
N GLU A 149 -16.58 -5.68 11.20
CA GLU A 149 -17.00 -5.91 9.82
C GLU A 149 -16.02 -6.90 9.16
N VAL A 150 -16.55 -7.85 8.37
CA VAL A 150 -15.70 -8.80 7.64
C VAL A 150 -14.87 -8.02 6.63
N ASP A 151 -13.61 -7.78 6.98
CA ASP A 151 -12.66 -7.15 6.07
C ASP A 151 -12.25 -8.17 5.01
N TYR A 152 -12.98 -8.19 3.90
CA TYR A 152 -12.76 -9.05 2.74
C TYR A 152 -11.53 -8.62 1.91
N GLN A 153 -10.76 -7.62 2.36
CA GLN A 153 -9.60 -7.05 1.66
C GLN A 153 -8.26 -7.36 2.34
#